data_AF-A0A9E3EZA4-F1
#
_entry.id   AF-A0A9E3EZA4-F1
#
_cell.length_a   1.000
_cell.length_b   1.000
_cell.length_c   1.000
_cell.angle_alpha   90.00
_cell.angle_beta   90.00
_cell.angle_gamma   90.00
#
_symmetry.space_group_name_H-M   'P 1'
#
loop_
_entity.id
_entity.type
_entity.pdbx_description
1 polymer ?
#
loop_
_entity_poly.entity_id
_entity_poly.type
_entity_poly.pdbx_seq_one_letter_code
_entity_poly.pdbx_strand_id
1 'polypeptide(L)'
;GDRAIALFLHKPLFRSDVEEPEVGSWFLTRTARYGLTALIAGADIRLIASGHLHLFRETTPAMRHVWAPSTSFILPEYFEPNWGSKIVGYVEHRLHEDGRSESRLFEPAEMVRNNMENFPGAYGDIRARAQKTASHG
;
A
#
# COMPACT_ATOMS: atom_id res chain seq x y z
N GLY A 1 -24.94 7.33 -8.10
CA GLY A 1 -25.74 6.55 -7.14
C GLY A 1 -25.18 6.84 -5.77
N ASP A 2 -26.04 7.05 -4.78
CA ASP A 2 -25.69 7.76 -3.53
C ASP A 2 -25.01 6.88 -2.47
N ARG A 3 -24.46 5.73 -2.88
CA ARG A 3 -23.79 4.81 -1.96
C ARG A 3 -22.34 5.21 -1.79
N ALA A 4 -21.93 5.45 -0.53
CA ALA A 4 -20.53 5.54 -0.16
C ALA A 4 -19.82 4.20 -0.42
N ILE A 5 -18.63 4.26 -1.01
CA ILE A 5 -17.85 3.08 -1.40
C ILE A 5 -16.50 3.09 -0.69
N ALA A 6 -16.15 1.94 -0.11
CA ALA A 6 -14.79 1.60 0.27
C ALA A 6 -14.21 0.64 -0.77
N LEU A 7 -13.11 1.04 -1.41
CA LEU A 7 -12.43 0.26 -2.44
C LEU A 7 -11.19 -0.42 -1.84
N PHE A 8 -11.10 -1.75 -2.00
CA PHE A 8 -9.97 -2.55 -1.53
C PHE A 8 -9.15 -3.04 -2.72
N LEU A 9 -7.86 -2.74 -2.72
CA LEU A 9 -6.91 -3.13 -3.77
C LEU A 9 -5.71 -3.85 -3.15
N HIS A 10 -5.04 -4.71 -3.90
CA HIS A 10 -3.76 -5.23 -3.42
C HIS A 10 -2.68 -4.14 -3.40
N LYS A 11 -2.50 -3.43 -4.53
CA LYS A 11 -1.47 -2.40 -4.72
C LYS A 11 -2.07 -1.00 -4.57
N PRO A 12 -1.36 -0.03 -3.98
CA PRO A 12 -1.83 1.34 -3.93
C PRO A 12 -1.91 1.96 -5.34
N LEU A 13 -2.87 2.86 -5.54
CA LEU A 13 -3.08 3.54 -6.82
C LEU A 13 -1.87 4.37 -7.26
N PHE A 14 -1.37 5.17 -6.32
CA PHE A 14 -0.29 6.13 -6.45
C PHE A 14 0.27 6.43 -5.06
N ARG A 15 1.44 7.06 -5.01
CA ARG A 15 2.13 7.50 -3.80
C ARG A 15 1.57 8.81 -3.25
N SER A 16 1.40 9.81 -4.12
CA SER A 16 0.97 11.15 -3.72
C SER A 16 -0.10 11.74 -4.63
N ASP A 17 0.02 11.58 -5.94
CA ASP A 17 -0.89 12.17 -6.93
C ASP A 17 -1.26 11.17 -8.03
N VAL A 18 -2.50 11.21 -8.50
CA VAL A 18 -2.99 10.34 -9.57
C VAL A 18 -2.25 10.54 -10.89
N GLU A 19 -1.70 11.72 -11.14
CA GLU A 19 -0.95 12.08 -12.34
C GLU A 19 0.57 11.88 -12.18
N GLU A 20 1.04 11.43 -11.00
CA GLU A 20 2.48 11.24 -10.80
C GLU A 20 3.04 10.19 -11.78
N PRO A 21 4.29 10.36 -12.24
CA PRO A 21 4.94 9.39 -13.11
C PRO A 21 5.07 8.04 -12.43
N GLU A 22 5.13 6.97 -13.23
CA GLU A 22 5.33 5.62 -12.69
C GLU A 22 6.68 5.52 -11.94
N VAL A 23 6.63 5.08 -10.69
CA VAL A 23 7.81 4.83 -9.87
C VAL A 23 7.95 3.33 -9.65
N GLY A 24 8.73 2.69 -10.52
CA GLY A 24 8.95 1.24 -10.48
C GLY A 24 7.65 0.44 -10.49
N SER A 25 7.68 -0.73 -9.87
CA SER A 25 6.53 -1.64 -9.79
C SER A 25 5.73 -1.52 -8.48
N TRP A 26 5.92 -0.46 -7.71
CA TRP A 26 5.34 -0.30 -6.36
C TRP A 26 3.86 0.11 -6.36
N PHE A 27 3.44 0.84 -7.39
CA PHE A 27 2.08 1.35 -7.54
C PHE A 27 1.38 0.68 -8.73
N LEU A 28 0.08 0.96 -8.93
CA LEU A 28 -0.55 0.63 -10.20
C LEU A 28 0.13 1.40 -11.35
N THR A 29 0.25 0.72 -12.49
CA THR A 29 0.69 1.37 -13.74
C THR A 29 -0.28 2.49 -14.09
N ARG A 30 0.19 3.49 -14.83
CA ARG A 30 -0.60 4.64 -15.28
C ARG A 30 -1.81 4.20 -16.08
N THR A 31 -1.67 3.21 -16.95
CA THR A 31 -2.80 2.63 -17.70
C THR A 31 -3.84 2.00 -16.77
N ALA A 32 -3.41 1.20 -15.78
CA ALA A 32 -4.35 0.58 -14.84
C ALA A 32 -5.01 1.61 -13.92
N ARG A 33 -4.25 2.61 -13.49
CA ARG A 33 -4.73 3.74 -12.68
C ARG A 33 -5.83 4.51 -13.43
N TYR A 34 -5.57 4.91 -14.67
CA TYR A 34 -6.57 5.61 -15.50
C TYR A 34 -7.79 4.76 -15.83
N GLY A 35 -7.59 3.47 -16.11
CA GLY A 35 -8.71 2.55 -16.31
C GLY A 35 -9.60 2.47 -15.07
N LEU A 36 -9.00 2.32 -13.89
CA LEU A 36 -9.75 2.23 -12.64
C LEU A 36 -10.42 3.56 -12.27
N THR A 37 -9.73 4.69 -12.40
CA THR A 37 -10.31 6.01 -12.07
C THR A 37 -11.46 6.36 -13.01
N ALA A 38 -11.38 5.97 -14.29
CA ALA A 38 -12.49 6.12 -15.23
C ALA A 38 -13.70 5.23 -14.85
N LEU A 39 -13.47 3.99 -14.42
CA LEU A 39 -14.55 3.07 -14.02
C LEU A 39 -15.30 3.55 -12.76
N ILE A 40 -14.60 4.19 -11.83
CA ILE A 40 -15.18 4.72 -10.59
C ILE A 40 -15.53 6.20 -10.68
N ALA A 41 -15.45 6.80 -11.88
CA ALA A 41 -15.77 8.21 -12.07
C ALA A 41 -17.22 8.49 -11.67
N GLY A 42 -17.43 9.49 -10.81
CA GLY A 42 -18.75 9.85 -10.28
C GLY A 42 -19.28 8.92 -9.18
N ALA A 43 -18.49 7.93 -8.74
CA ALA A 43 -18.80 7.14 -7.56
C ALA A 43 -18.33 7.85 -6.29
N ASP A 44 -19.06 7.70 -5.19
CA ASP A 44 -18.73 8.31 -3.91
C ASP A 44 -17.69 7.47 -3.14
N ILE A 45 -16.43 7.51 -3.59
CA ILE A 45 -15.32 6.79 -2.96
C ILE A 45 -14.89 7.51 -1.67
N ARG A 46 -15.11 6.87 -0.52
CA ARG A 46 -14.80 7.43 0.81
C ARG A 46 -13.52 6.83 1.43
N LEU A 47 -13.06 5.69 0.93
CA LEU A 47 -11.86 5.00 1.40
C LEU A 47 -11.25 4.18 0.26
N ILE A 48 -9.93 4.27 0.10
CA ILE A 48 -9.12 3.30 -0.66
C ILE A 48 -8.16 2.61 0.29
N ALA A 49 -8.41 1.32 0.54
CA ALA A 49 -7.53 0.48 1.34
C ALA A 49 -6.65 -0.39 0.43
N SER A 50 -5.36 -0.48 0.74
CA SER A 50 -4.41 -1.31 -0.01
C SER A 50 -3.29 -1.86 0.87
N GLY A 51 -2.47 -2.76 0.32
CA GLY A 51 -1.28 -3.29 0.99
C GLY A 51 -0.07 -3.17 0.09
N HIS A 52 0.58 -4.30 -0.21
CA HIS A 52 1.71 -4.46 -1.14
C HIS A 52 3.04 -3.83 -0.73
N LEU A 53 3.03 -2.67 -0.06
CA LEU A 53 4.25 -1.93 0.30
C LEU A 53 4.84 -2.32 1.66
N HIS A 54 4.27 -3.30 2.37
CA HIS A 54 4.82 -3.82 3.64
C HIS A 54 5.17 -2.72 4.67
N LEU A 55 4.40 -1.63 4.64
CA LEU A 55 4.51 -0.46 5.50
C LEU A 55 3.12 0.12 5.71
N PHE A 56 2.93 0.77 6.85
CA PHE A 56 1.70 1.50 7.14
C PHE A 56 1.81 2.95 6.67
N ARG A 57 0.75 3.44 6.02
CA ARG A 57 0.58 4.87 5.73
C ARG A 57 -0.90 5.22 5.63
N GLU A 58 -1.28 6.36 6.16
CA GLU A 58 -2.57 6.98 5.87
C GLU A 58 -2.33 8.33 5.18
N THR A 59 -3.04 8.58 4.08
CA THR A 59 -2.99 9.84 3.34
C THR A 59 -4.40 10.30 2.97
N THR A 60 -4.57 11.61 2.83
CA THR A 60 -5.83 12.24 2.43
C THR A 60 -5.76 13.20 1.22
N PRO A 61 -4.65 13.41 0.47
CA PRO A 61 -4.70 14.25 -0.73
C PRO A 61 -5.74 13.71 -1.73
N ALA A 62 -6.71 14.55 -2.10
CA ALA A 62 -7.89 14.26 -2.94
C ALA A 62 -8.89 13.22 -2.38
N MET A 63 -8.44 12.13 -1.77
CA MET A 63 -9.28 11.16 -1.06
C MET A 63 -8.50 10.42 0.03
N ARG A 64 -9.20 9.69 0.91
CA ARG A 64 -8.59 8.93 2.01
C ARG A 64 -8.02 7.59 1.52
N HIS A 65 -6.71 7.43 1.59
CA HIS A 65 -6.00 6.18 1.35
C HIS A 65 -5.43 5.62 2.66
N VAL A 66 -5.58 4.31 2.85
CA VAL A 66 -4.95 3.58 3.95
C VAL A 66 -4.16 2.41 3.37
N TRP A 67 -2.86 2.40 3.61
CA TRP A 67 -1.95 1.34 3.23
C TRP A 67 -1.70 0.49 4.47
N ALA A 68 -2.22 -0.72 4.49
CA ALA A 68 -2.04 -1.66 5.57
C ALA A 68 -0.61 -2.25 5.52
N PRO A 69 0.04 -2.44 6.68
CA PRO A 69 1.32 -3.11 6.74
C PRO A 69 1.15 -4.61 6.41
N SER A 70 2.28 -5.31 6.29
CA SER A 70 2.28 -6.77 6.26
C SER A 70 2.07 -7.32 7.66
N THR A 71 1.46 -8.51 7.77
CA THR A 71 1.37 -9.24 9.02
C THR A 71 2.63 -10.03 9.37
N SER A 72 3.59 -10.13 8.44
CA SER A 72 4.71 -11.09 8.56
C SER A 72 6.09 -10.47 8.56
N PHE A 73 6.37 -9.51 7.68
CA PHE A 73 7.70 -8.93 7.53
C PHE A 73 7.67 -7.55 6.86
N ILE A 74 8.73 -6.78 7.11
CA ILE A 74 9.04 -5.54 6.39
C ILE A 74 10.08 -5.77 5.30
N LEU A 75 10.15 -4.84 4.35
CA LEU A 75 11.22 -4.77 3.35
C LEU A 75 12.29 -3.77 3.80
N PRO A 76 13.59 -4.04 3.58
CA PRO A 76 14.64 -3.09 3.92
C PRO A 76 14.61 -1.86 3.00
N GLU A 77 15.09 -0.71 3.48
CA GLU A 77 14.98 0.57 2.75
C GLU A 77 15.76 0.62 1.44
N TYR A 78 16.87 -0.11 1.34
CA TYR A 78 17.63 -0.23 0.09
C TYR A 78 16.87 -1.02 -0.99
N PHE A 79 15.87 -1.81 -0.61
CA PHE A 79 15.05 -2.62 -1.51
C PHE A 79 13.73 -1.92 -1.84
N GLU A 80 13.07 -1.40 -0.82
CA GLU A 80 11.82 -0.64 -0.96
C GLU A 80 11.97 0.74 -0.31
N PRO A 81 11.86 1.83 -1.10
CA PRO A 81 11.90 3.19 -0.57
C PRO A 81 10.88 3.41 0.55
N ASN A 82 11.27 4.17 1.56
CA ASN A 82 10.41 4.37 2.72
C ASN A 82 9.40 5.51 2.47
N TRP A 83 8.13 5.14 2.32
CA TRP A 83 7.01 6.09 2.16
C TRP A 83 6.08 6.16 3.39
N GLY A 84 6.42 5.48 4.49
CA GLY A 84 5.59 5.47 5.70
C GLY A 84 6.26 4.75 6.87
N SER A 85 5.48 4.04 7.67
CA SER A 85 5.98 3.32 8.84
C SER A 85 6.24 1.86 8.49
N LYS A 86 7.50 1.43 8.42
CA LYS A 86 7.85 0.01 8.21
C LYS A 86 7.63 -0.78 9.50
N ILE A 87 6.41 -1.27 9.68
CA ILE A 87 5.94 -2.05 10.83
C ILE A 87 5.27 -3.34 10.35
N VAL A 88 5.00 -4.26 11.28
CA VAL A 88 4.09 -5.38 11.04
C VAL A 88 2.82 -5.19 11.86
N GLY A 89 1.71 -5.64 11.32
CA GLY A 89 0.42 -5.45 11.96
C GLY A 89 -0.72 -5.69 10.97
N TYR A 90 -1.89 -5.17 11.31
CA TYR A 90 -3.04 -5.11 10.41
C TYR A 90 -3.82 -3.82 10.63
N VAL A 91 -4.67 -3.48 9.66
CA VAL A 91 -5.62 -2.37 9.80
C VAL A 91 -7.02 -2.95 9.96
N GLU A 92 -7.70 -2.58 11.03
CA GLU A 92 -9.14 -2.80 11.17
C GLU A 92 -9.87 -1.64 10.48
N HIS A 93 -10.80 -1.96 9.59
CA HIS A 93 -11.70 -0.99 8.98
C HIS A 93 -13.10 -1.17 9.55
N ARG A 94 -13.69 -0.09 10.09
CA ARG A 94 -15.10 -0.06 10.50
C ARG A 94 -15.87 0.80 9.52
N LEU A 95 -16.89 0.22 8.89
CA LEU A 95 -17.77 0.91 7.93
C LEU A 95 -19.12 1.16 8.61
N HIS A 96 -19.62 2.38 8.52
CA HIS A 96 -20.84 2.82 9.20
C HIS A 96 -22.01 2.95 8.21
N GLU A 97 -23.24 2.82 8.71
CA GLU A 97 -24.46 2.95 7.89
C GLU A 97 -24.60 4.32 7.23
N ASP A 98 -24.03 5.37 7.84
CA ASP A 98 -24.02 6.74 7.33
C ASP A 98 -22.92 7.00 6.28
N GLY A 99 -22.21 5.95 5.86
CA GLY A 99 -21.14 6.03 4.86
C GLY A 99 -19.79 6.51 5.41
N ARG A 100 -19.67 6.80 6.71
CA ARG A 100 -18.36 7.04 7.33
C ARG A 100 -17.55 5.75 7.42
N SER A 101 -16.23 5.91 7.50
CA SER A 101 -15.33 4.81 7.81
C SER A 101 -14.28 5.25 8.83
N GLU A 102 -13.93 4.32 9.71
CA GLU A 102 -12.77 4.42 10.60
C GLU A 102 -11.74 3.39 10.16
N SER A 103 -10.46 3.70 10.32
CA SER A 103 -9.40 2.70 10.10
C SER A 103 -8.36 2.84 11.18
N ARG A 104 -8.03 1.72 11.81
CA ARG A 104 -7.15 1.68 12.97
C ARG A 104 -6.06 0.66 12.74
N LEU A 105 -4.81 1.12 12.87
CA LEU A 105 -3.65 0.26 12.90
C LEU A 105 -3.62 -0.52 14.23
N PHE A 106 -3.39 -1.83 14.12
CA PHE A 106 -3.11 -2.72 15.23
C PHE A 106 -1.74 -3.37 15.02
N GLU A 107 -0.92 -3.29 16.07
CA GLU A 107 0.40 -3.90 16.15
C GLU A 107 0.41 -4.89 17.32
N PRO A 108 -0.15 -6.11 17.16
CA PRO A 108 -0.09 -7.12 18.22
C PRO A 108 1.36 -7.41 18.60
N ALA A 109 1.64 -7.54 19.89
CA ALA A 109 3.00 -7.77 20.39
C ALA A 109 3.59 -9.10 19.87
N GLU A 110 2.71 -10.06 19.55
CA GLU A 110 3.06 -11.37 18.99
C GLU A 110 3.45 -11.31 17.52
N MET A 111 3.09 -10.24 16.80
CA MET A 111 3.53 -10.01 15.43
C MET A 111 4.97 -9.49 15.44
N VAL A 112 5.92 -10.42 15.32
CA VAL A 112 7.34 -10.09 15.24
C VAL A 112 7.64 -9.36 13.94
N ARG A 113 8.26 -8.19 14.05
CA ARG A 113 8.73 -7.38 12.91
C ARG A 113 9.93 -8.04 12.23
N ASN A 114 9.69 -9.12 11.50
CA ASN A 114 10.71 -9.76 10.69
C ASN A 114 11.15 -8.84 9.55
N ASN A 115 12.38 -9.01 9.09
CA ASN A 115 12.88 -8.37 7.87
C ASN A 115 13.09 -9.43 6.80
N MET A 116 12.54 -9.22 5.60
CA MET A 116 12.61 -10.16 4.48
C MET A 116 14.04 -10.60 4.17
N GLU A 117 15.03 -9.71 4.35
CA GLU A 117 16.43 -10.02 4.04
C GLU A 117 17.02 -11.15 4.88
N ASN A 118 16.44 -11.40 6.06
CA ASN A 118 16.90 -12.45 6.97
C ASN A 118 16.42 -13.86 6.55
N PHE A 119 15.62 -13.96 5.49
CA PHE A 119 14.99 -15.20 5.03
C PHE A 119 15.32 -15.51 3.55
N PRO A 120 16.60 -15.58 3.15
CA PRO A 120 16.99 -15.80 1.76
C PRO A 120 16.52 -17.16 1.22
N GLY A 121 16.33 -18.17 2.09
CA GLY A 121 15.78 -19.47 1.68
C GLY A 121 14.32 -19.41 1.21
N ALA A 122 13.56 -18.40 1.67
CA ALA A 122 12.16 -18.21 1.30
C ALA A 122 11.98 -17.18 0.16
N TYR A 123 12.76 -16.10 0.17
CA TYR A 123 12.55 -14.95 -0.73
C TYR A 123 13.68 -14.72 -1.74
N GLY A 124 14.73 -15.55 -1.69
CA GLY A 124 15.96 -15.37 -2.45
C GLY A 124 16.84 -14.25 -1.88
N ASP A 125 18.02 -14.06 -2.49
CA ASP A 125 18.94 -12.98 -2.12
C ASP A 125 18.43 -11.63 -2.66
N ILE A 126 17.70 -10.90 -1.80
CA ILE A 126 17.14 -9.60 -2.16
C ILE A 126 18.18 -8.48 -2.22
N ARG A 127 19.35 -8.64 -1.57
CA ARG A 127 20.47 -7.69 -1.67
C ARG A 127 21.05 -7.72 -3.07
N ALA A 128 21.31 -8.93 -3.59
CA ALA A 128 21.80 -9.11 -4.95
C ALA A 128 20.80 -8.62 -6.00
N ARG A 129 19.49 -8.77 -5.75
CA ARG A 129 18.43 -8.24 -6.63
C ARG A 129 18.44 -6.72 -6.70
N ALA A 130 18.48 -6.05 -5.54
CA ALA A 130 18.49 -4.58 -5.49
C ALA A 130 19.70 -3.97 -6.25
N GLN A 131 20.88 -4.59 -6.13
CA GLN A 131 22.10 -4.13 -6.80
C GLN A 131 22.01 -4.23 -8.33
N LYS A 132 21.35 -5.27 -8.87
CA LYS A 132 21.17 -5.43 -10.32
C LYS A 132 20.20 -4.41 -10.91
N THR A 133 19.17 -4.02 -10.17
CA THR A 133 18.22 -3.00 -10.60
C THR A 133 18.86 -1.60 -10.63
N ALA A 134 19.76 -1.31 -9.68
CA ALA A 134 20.49 -0.04 -9.65
C ALA A 134 21.53 0.11 -10.78
N SER A 135 22.02 -1.00 -11.36
CA SER A 135 23.03 -0.98 -12.44
C SER A 135 22.45 -0.89 -13.86
N HIS A 136 21.13 -0.86 -14.01
CA HIS A 136 20.43 -0.76 -15.31
C HIS A 136 19.49 0.46 -15.38
N GLY A 137 19.62 1.40 -14.44
CA GLY A 137 18.89 2.67 -14.40
C GLY A 137 19.74 3.84 -14.88
#